data_AF-A0A929V0H6-F1
#
_entry.id   AF-A0A929V0H6-F1
#
_cell.length_a   1.000
_cell.length_b   1.000
_cell.length_c   1.000
_cell.angle_alpha   90.00
_cell.angle_beta   90.00
_cell.angle_gamma   90.00
#
_symmetry.space_group_name_H-M   'P 1'
#
loop_
_entity.id
_entity.type
_entity.pdbx_description
1 polymer ?
#
loop_
_entity_poly.entity_id
_entity_poly.type
_entity_poly.pdbx_seq_one_letter_code
_entity_poly.pdbx_strand_id
1 'polypeptide(L)'
;MNRSNIIIGSITLAILTLILLAIMFIQPTHTISITFDKENLSAKIYRNTGKSTSEITSINGNSKIQLSDGKYIIKTSSKSGSINENSTEFTVKGSDENISIKTEYSQKFMSSKINEYRSDISEVLFAKYPELKSSFILQKEIILGNNADWYAASYQRGVIDRNSGDTYTVILKKENNKWAIKTKPQIINTIYNTKDIPEDILSETASRLSPFSANS
;
A
#
# COMPACT_ATOMS: atom_id res chain seq x y z
N MET A 1 5.16 28.78 68.81
CA MET A 1 5.08 28.36 67.39
C MET A 1 5.63 29.49 66.54
N ASN A 2 6.78 29.31 65.87
CA ASN A 2 7.44 30.40 65.14
C ASN A 2 6.65 30.76 63.89
N ARG A 3 6.33 32.05 63.72
CA ARG A 3 5.57 32.57 62.55
C ARG A 3 6.21 32.15 61.22
N SER A 4 7.54 32.03 61.17
CA SER A 4 8.26 31.50 60.00
C SER A 4 7.88 30.07 59.64
N ASN A 5 7.64 29.18 60.61
CA ASN A 5 7.26 27.78 60.32
C ASN A 5 5.81 27.68 59.82
N ILE A 6 4.94 28.61 60.22
CA ILE A 6 3.55 28.69 59.75
C ILE A 6 3.52 29.20 58.30
N ILE A 7 4.32 30.21 57.98
CA ILE A 7 4.43 30.79 56.62
C ILE A 7 5.05 29.79 55.65
N ILE A 8 6.09 29.04 56.06
CA ILE A 8 6.72 28.00 55.24
C ILE A 8 5.74 26.84 55.00
N GLY A 9 4.96 26.45 56.01
CA GLY A 9 3.91 25.43 55.88
C GLY A 9 2.78 25.83 54.92
N SER A 10 2.36 27.10 54.92
CA SER A 10 1.31 27.57 54.01
C SER A 10 1.79 27.66 52.55
N ILE A 11 3.05 28.07 52.33
CA ILE A 11 3.63 28.17 50.98
C ILE A 11 3.82 26.77 50.37
N THR A 12 4.29 25.80 51.14
CA THR A 12 4.47 24.42 50.68
C THR A 12 3.15 23.76 50.31
N LEU A 13 2.09 23.98 51.10
CA LEU A 13 0.75 23.47 50.79
C LEU A 13 0.16 24.09 49.52
N ALA A 14 0.37 25.40 49.31
CA ALA A 14 -0.09 26.10 48.11
C ALA A 14 0.64 25.65 46.84
N ILE A 15 1.93 25.34 46.92
CA ILE A 15 2.70 24.79 45.79
C ILE A 15 2.23 23.37 45.46
N LEU A 16 1.99 22.53 46.46
CA LEU A 16 1.54 21.15 46.27
C LEU A 16 0.16 21.07 45.61
N THR A 17 -0.78 21.94 46.00
CA THR A 17 -2.10 22.00 45.36
C THR A 17 -2.03 22.51 43.92
N LEU A 18 -1.15 23.47 43.63
CA LEU A 18 -0.89 23.96 42.27
C LEU A 18 -0.34 22.85 41.36
N ILE A 19 0.57 22.01 41.89
CA ILE A 19 1.12 20.85 41.17
C ILE A 19 0.03 19.81 40.91
N LEU A 20 -0.81 19.49 41.91
CA LEU A 20 -1.92 18.54 41.73
C LEU A 20 -2.93 19.02 40.67
N LEU A 21 -3.27 20.32 40.70
CA LEU A 21 -4.14 20.93 39.71
C LEU A 21 -3.52 20.87 38.32
N ALA A 22 -2.22 21.15 38.18
CA ALA A 22 -1.51 21.05 36.90
C ALA A 22 -1.56 19.63 36.32
N ILE A 23 -1.46 18.59 37.17
CA ILE A 23 -1.57 17.18 36.74
C ILE A 23 -2.98 16.85 36.23
N MET A 24 -4.04 17.44 36.80
CA MET A 24 -5.42 17.26 36.32
C MET A 24 -5.67 17.83 34.92
N PHE A 25 -4.84 18.77 34.46
CA PHE A 25 -4.95 19.33 33.09
C PHE A 25 -4.17 18.53 32.04
N ILE A 26 -3.39 17.52 32.43
CA ILE A 26 -2.72 16.63 31.48
C ILE A 26 -3.76 15.62 30.99
N GLN A 27 -4.24 15.82 29.76
CA GLN A 27 -5.10 14.82 29.11
C GLN A 27 -4.35 13.49 28.99
N PRO A 28 -4.99 12.35 29.32
CA PRO A 28 -4.36 11.06 29.14
C PRO A 28 -3.96 10.86 27.68
N THR A 29 -2.78 10.29 27.48
CA THR A 29 -2.29 9.88 26.16
C THR A 29 -2.19 8.37 26.09
N HIS A 30 -2.39 7.86 24.89
CA HIS A 30 -2.38 6.44 24.57
C HIS A 30 -1.31 6.15 23.52
N THR A 31 -0.70 4.99 23.66
CA THR A 31 0.30 4.50 22.71
C THR A 31 -0.41 3.99 21.47
N ILE A 32 -0.26 4.71 20.38
CA ILE A 32 -0.77 4.30 19.07
C ILE A 32 0.38 3.71 18.27
N SER A 33 0.26 2.42 17.97
CA SER A 33 1.19 1.72 17.09
C SER A 33 0.71 1.86 15.65
N ILE A 34 1.54 2.39 14.77
CA ILE A 34 1.22 2.56 13.35
C ILE A 34 2.09 1.59 12.57
N THR A 35 1.43 0.75 11.77
CA THR A 35 2.09 -0.27 10.94
C THR A 35 1.74 -0.05 9.48
N PHE A 36 2.76 0.06 8.64
CA PHE A 36 2.63 0.15 7.20
C PHE A 36 2.68 -1.24 6.58
N ASP A 37 1.89 -1.45 5.54
CA ASP A 37 1.88 -2.67 4.74
C ASP A 37 3.07 -2.77 3.77
N LYS A 38 3.80 -1.68 3.56
CA LYS A 38 4.97 -1.59 2.66
C LYS A 38 6.12 -0.85 3.32
N GLU A 39 7.32 -1.14 2.84
CA GLU A 39 8.55 -0.49 3.32
C GLU A 39 8.72 0.93 2.76
N ASN A 40 9.59 1.71 3.41
CA ASN A 40 10.01 3.05 2.97
C ASN A 40 8.87 4.07 2.80
N LEU A 41 7.78 3.89 3.54
CA LEU A 41 6.67 4.83 3.59
C LEU A 41 6.88 5.88 4.68
N SER A 42 6.35 7.08 4.44
CA SER A 42 6.24 8.14 5.42
C SER A 42 4.79 8.55 5.60
N ALA A 43 4.45 9.12 6.75
CA ALA A 43 3.14 9.70 6.93
C ALA A 43 3.18 10.95 7.81
N LYS A 44 2.19 11.81 7.57
CA LYS A 44 1.89 12.97 8.42
C LYS A 44 0.59 12.72 9.15
N ILE A 45 0.57 13.05 10.44
CA ILE A 45 -0.58 12.83 11.30
C ILE A 45 -1.16 14.17 11.69
N TYR A 46 -2.47 14.31 11.52
CA TYR A 46 -3.22 15.52 11.81
C TYR A 46 -4.28 15.23 12.84
N ARG A 47 -4.52 16.17 13.76
CA ARG A 47 -5.71 16.14 14.63
C ARG A 47 -6.85 16.85 13.92
N ASN A 48 -8.02 16.21 13.87
CA ASN A 48 -9.23 16.78 13.31
C ASN A 48 -10.18 17.16 14.45
N THR A 49 -10.46 18.45 14.61
CA THR A 49 -11.39 18.96 15.64
C THR A 49 -12.79 19.26 15.08
N GLY A 50 -13.04 18.93 13.81
CA GLY A 50 -14.24 19.31 13.05
C GLY A 50 -14.22 20.77 12.57
N LYS A 51 -13.50 21.67 13.25
CA LYS A 51 -13.32 23.07 12.85
C LYS A 51 -12.00 23.34 12.13
N SER A 52 -10.96 22.59 12.49
CA SER A 52 -9.63 22.71 11.91
C SER A 52 -8.89 21.37 11.90
N THR A 53 -7.91 21.28 11.01
CA THR A 53 -6.93 20.21 10.97
C THR A 53 -5.55 20.78 11.26
N SER A 54 -4.84 20.22 12.24
CA SER A 54 -3.49 20.65 12.62
C SER A 54 -2.52 19.48 12.56
N GLU A 55 -1.33 19.69 11.99
CA GLU A 55 -0.28 18.67 11.96
C GLU A 55 0.24 18.44 13.39
N ILE A 56 0.32 17.18 13.78
CA ILE A 56 0.81 16.75 15.10
C ILE A 56 2.25 16.27 14.97
N THR A 57 2.51 15.40 13.99
CA THR A 57 3.84 14.83 13.77
C THR A 57 3.98 14.23 12.38
N SER A 58 5.22 13.91 12.02
CA SER A 58 5.59 13.13 10.85
C SER A 58 6.31 11.86 11.30
N ILE A 59 6.01 10.73 10.65
CA ILE A 59 6.63 9.43 10.93
C ILE A 59 7.24 8.83 9.66
N ASN A 60 8.31 8.05 9.82
CA ASN A 60 8.97 7.31 8.75
C ASN A 60 8.96 5.82 9.13
N GLY A 61 8.25 5.01 8.35
CA GLY A 61 8.05 3.59 8.66
C GLY A 61 7.26 3.34 9.93
N ASN A 62 7.19 2.06 10.33
CA ASN A 62 6.44 1.61 11.51
C ASN A 62 6.89 2.38 12.74
N SER A 63 5.92 2.91 13.49
CA SER A 63 6.19 3.86 14.58
C SER A 63 5.21 3.69 15.73
N LYS A 64 5.62 4.10 16.93
CA LYS A 64 4.73 4.25 18.09
C LYS A 64 4.70 5.72 18.49
N ILE A 65 3.51 6.26 18.70
CA ILE A 65 3.29 7.66 19.07
C ILE A 65 2.34 7.75 20.26
N GLN A 66 2.44 8.82 21.04
CA GLN A 66 1.51 9.12 22.12
C GLN A 66 0.47 10.13 21.61
N LEU A 67 -0.81 9.75 21.62
CA LEU A 67 -1.91 10.62 21.22
C LEU A 67 -2.96 10.69 22.32
N SER A 68 -3.55 11.86 22.54
CA SER A 68 -4.73 12.01 23.41
C SER A 68 -5.99 11.54 22.69
N ASP A 69 -7.07 11.36 23.45
CA ASP A 69 -8.37 11.07 22.86
C ASP A 69 -8.79 12.10 21.82
N GLY A 70 -9.32 11.61 20.70
CA GLY A 70 -9.77 12.48 19.61
C GLY A 70 -9.76 11.82 18.24
N LYS A 71 -10.18 12.60 17.24
CA LYS A 71 -10.20 12.19 15.83
C LYS A 71 -8.93 12.65 15.14
N TYR A 72 -8.36 11.77 14.32
CA TYR A 72 -7.11 11.99 13.63
C TYR A 72 -7.21 11.57 12.17
N ILE A 73 -6.33 12.16 11.35
CA ILE A 73 -6.15 11.82 9.94
C ILE A 73 -4.67 11.50 9.75
N ILE A 74 -4.37 10.35 9.19
CA ILE A 74 -3.03 10.00 8.74
C ILE A 74 -2.97 10.11 7.22
N LYS A 75 -2.03 10.90 6.70
CA LYS A 75 -1.77 11.07 5.26
C LYS A 75 -0.48 10.39 4.90
N THR A 76 -0.54 9.36 4.06
CA THR A 76 0.63 8.61 3.63
C THR A 76 1.28 9.26 2.42
N SER A 77 2.60 9.25 2.38
CA SER A 77 3.39 9.69 1.24
C SER A 77 4.57 8.76 1.00
N SER A 78 5.11 8.80 -0.22
CA SER A 78 6.33 8.10 -0.58
C SER A 78 7.26 9.07 -1.29
N LYS A 79 8.50 9.18 -0.78
CA LYS A 79 9.54 10.03 -1.40
C LYS A 79 9.83 9.63 -2.85
N SER A 80 9.73 8.34 -3.17
CA SER A 80 9.97 7.83 -4.53
C SER A 80 8.73 7.85 -5.41
N GLY A 81 7.57 8.30 -4.90
CA GLY A 81 6.28 8.21 -5.60
C GLY A 81 5.85 6.76 -5.85
N SER A 82 6.27 5.83 -4.98
CA SER A 82 5.98 4.40 -5.17
C SER A 82 4.52 4.05 -4.94
N ILE A 83 3.80 4.81 -4.11
CA ILE A 83 2.39 4.57 -3.77
C ILE A 83 1.49 5.70 -4.27
N ASN A 84 0.20 5.40 -4.40
CA ASN A 84 -0.84 6.41 -4.43
C ASN A 84 -1.00 6.97 -3.01
N GLU A 85 -0.88 8.30 -2.86
CA GLU A 85 -1.08 8.94 -1.55
C GLU A 85 -2.54 8.76 -1.11
N ASN A 86 -2.72 8.40 0.15
CA ASN A 86 -4.04 8.16 0.74
C ASN A 86 -4.13 8.83 2.12
N SER A 87 -5.36 9.09 2.54
CA SER A 87 -5.70 9.58 3.87
C SER A 87 -6.59 8.58 4.58
N THR A 88 -6.26 8.23 5.83
CA THR A 88 -7.07 7.35 6.67
C THR A 88 -7.48 8.10 7.93
N GLU A 89 -8.76 8.05 8.27
CA GLU A 89 -9.25 8.60 9.54
C GLU A 89 -9.22 7.53 10.64
N PHE A 90 -8.86 7.92 11.85
CA PHE A 90 -8.94 7.06 13.03
C PHE A 90 -9.31 7.87 14.27
N THR A 91 -9.79 7.19 15.32
CA THR A 91 -10.17 7.84 16.58
C THR A 91 -9.50 7.13 17.74
N VAL A 92 -8.80 7.87 18.59
CA VAL A 92 -8.23 7.37 19.84
C VAL A 92 -9.27 7.48 20.95
N LYS A 93 -9.53 6.39 21.67
CA LYS A 93 -10.47 6.36 22.81
C LYS A 93 -9.95 5.52 23.97
N GLY A 94 -9.35 6.18 24.95
CA GLY A 94 -9.12 5.64 26.29
C GLY A 94 -8.20 4.42 26.38
N SER A 95 -7.56 4.01 25.28
CA SER A 95 -6.73 2.81 25.22
C SER A 95 -5.68 2.87 24.11
N ASP A 96 -4.63 2.08 24.29
CA ASP A 96 -3.60 1.84 23.30
C ASP A 96 -4.19 1.07 22.11
N GLU A 97 -3.86 1.49 20.89
CA GLU A 97 -4.41 0.92 19.67
C GLU A 97 -3.33 0.65 18.61
N ASN A 98 -3.62 -0.27 17.69
CA ASN A 98 -2.81 -0.53 16.50
C ASN A 98 -3.58 -0.13 15.24
N ILE A 99 -3.01 0.80 14.48
CA ILE A 99 -3.54 1.27 13.21
C ILE A 99 -2.70 0.68 12.09
N SER A 100 -3.32 -0.20 11.29
CA SER A 100 -2.69 -0.76 10.09
C SER A 100 -3.05 0.08 8.87
N ILE A 101 -2.02 0.60 8.21
CA ILE A 101 -2.14 1.44 7.03
C ILE A 101 -1.96 0.58 5.80
N LYS A 102 -3.01 0.53 4.97
CA LYS A 102 -3.01 -0.13 3.67
C LYS A 102 -2.79 0.91 2.58
N THR A 103 -1.87 0.61 1.68
CA THR A 103 -1.52 1.48 0.56
C THR A 103 -1.64 0.74 -0.75
N GLU A 104 -1.71 1.47 -1.86
CA GLU A 104 -1.67 0.89 -3.20
C GLU A 104 -0.44 1.44 -3.91
N TYR A 105 0.24 0.59 -4.68
CA TYR A 105 1.34 1.06 -5.52
C TYR A 105 0.80 1.96 -6.63
N SER A 106 1.58 2.99 -6.98
CA SER A 106 1.25 3.85 -8.10
C SER A 106 1.43 3.10 -9.42
N GLN A 107 0.64 3.46 -10.44
CA GLN A 107 0.81 2.89 -11.78
C GLN A 107 2.23 3.12 -12.33
N LYS A 108 2.84 4.27 -12.01
CA LYS A 108 4.23 4.57 -12.38
C LYS A 108 5.21 3.57 -11.78
N PHE A 109 5.04 3.20 -10.51
CA PHE A 109 5.85 2.18 -9.85
C PHE A 109 5.60 0.80 -10.44
N MET A 110 4.35 0.40 -10.66
CA MET A 110 4.04 -0.89 -11.28
C MET A 110 4.66 -1.01 -12.68
N SER A 111 4.59 0.04 -13.48
CA SER A 111 5.21 0.08 -14.80
C SER A 111 6.74 0.02 -14.75
N SER A 112 7.38 0.61 -13.73
CA SER A 112 8.84 0.52 -13.60
C SER A 112 9.31 -0.89 -13.25
N LYS A 113 8.49 -1.66 -12.52
CA LYS A 113 8.77 -3.06 -12.18
C LYS A 113 8.79 -4.01 -13.36
N ILE A 114 8.11 -3.69 -14.47
CA ILE A 114 8.15 -4.50 -15.69
C ILE A 114 9.60 -4.67 -16.17
N ASN A 115 10.37 -3.58 -16.25
CA ASN A 115 11.76 -3.64 -16.72
C ASN A 115 12.67 -4.44 -15.78
N GLU A 116 12.43 -4.36 -14.47
CA GLU A 116 13.16 -5.13 -13.46
C GLU A 116 12.93 -6.64 -13.62
N TYR A 117 11.69 -7.05 -13.90
CA TYR A 117 11.32 -8.46 -13.95
C TYR A 117 11.38 -9.09 -15.34
N ARG A 118 11.53 -8.30 -16.41
CA ARG A 118 11.40 -8.76 -17.80
C ARG A 118 12.32 -9.93 -18.12
N SER A 119 13.58 -9.91 -17.65
CA SER A 119 14.55 -10.98 -17.93
C SER A 119 14.08 -12.31 -17.32
N ASP A 120 13.83 -12.32 -16.01
CA ASP A 120 13.41 -13.53 -15.27
C ASP A 120 12.08 -14.09 -15.80
N ILE A 121 11.13 -13.21 -16.11
CA ILE A 121 9.83 -13.58 -16.69
C ILE A 121 10.04 -14.21 -18.07
N SER A 122 10.84 -13.58 -18.93
CA SER A 122 11.09 -14.06 -20.29
C SER A 122 11.78 -15.42 -20.29
N GLU A 123 12.74 -15.64 -19.39
CA GLU A 123 13.42 -16.91 -19.22
C GLU A 123 12.42 -18.04 -18.91
N VAL A 124 11.61 -17.86 -17.85
CA VAL A 124 10.61 -18.86 -17.45
C VAL A 124 9.55 -19.06 -18.54
N LEU A 125 9.05 -17.97 -19.13
CA LEU A 125 7.99 -18.00 -20.12
C LEU A 125 8.41 -18.72 -21.40
N PHE A 126 9.58 -18.36 -21.95
CA PHE A 126 10.04 -18.91 -23.22
C PHE A 126 10.73 -20.25 -23.10
N ALA A 127 11.18 -20.64 -21.91
CA ALA A 127 11.56 -22.03 -21.64
C ALA A 127 10.35 -22.97 -21.74
N LYS A 128 9.17 -22.56 -21.23
CA LYS A 128 7.95 -23.37 -21.29
C LYS A 128 7.20 -23.26 -22.61
N TYR A 129 7.15 -22.06 -23.20
CA TYR A 129 6.44 -21.78 -24.45
C TYR A 129 7.38 -21.06 -25.46
N PRO A 130 8.36 -21.78 -26.04
CA PRO A 130 9.31 -21.19 -26.98
C PRO A 130 8.64 -20.58 -28.22
N GLU A 131 7.48 -21.10 -28.62
CA GLU A 131 6.70 -20.55 -29.74
C GLU A 131 6.28 -19.08 -29.53
N LEU A 132 6.02 -18.67 -28.27
CA LEU A 132 5.72 -17.27 -27.97
C LEU A 132 6.88 -16.33 -28.31
N LYS A 133 8.12 -16.84 -28.28
CA LYS A 133 9.32 -16.08 -28.64
C LYS A 133 9.54 -16.03 -30.15
N SER A 134 9.26 -17.12 -30.86
CA SER A 134 9.58 -17.26 -32.29
C SER A 134 8.46 -16.80 -33.23
N SER A 135 7.21 -16.90 -32.80
CA SER A 135 6.05 -16.83 -33.69
C SER A 135 4.98 -15.84 -33.23
N PHE A 136 5.17 -15.20 -32.08
CA PHE A 136 4.26 -14.22 -31.53
C PHE A 136 4.96 -12.89 -31.26
N ILE A 137 4.18 -11.82 -31.29
CA ILE A 137 4.58 -10.45 -31.00
C ILE A 137 3.89 -10.04 -29.70
N LEU A 138 4.68 -9.64 -28.71
CA LEU A 138 4.18 -9.03 -27.48
C LEU A 138 3.43 -7.74 -27.82
N GLN A 139 2.16 -7.66 -27.41
CA GLN A 139 1.31 -6.49 -27.63
C GLN A 139 1.34 -5.55 -26.42
N LYS A 140 1.00 -6.08 -25.24
CA LYS A 140 0.99 -5.34 -23.97
C LYS A 140 1.47 -6.25 -22.84
N GLU A 141 2.06 -5.64 -21.81
CA GLU A 141 2.41 -6.31 -20.57
C GLU A 141 2.11 -5.40 -19.38
N ILE A 142 1.73 -6.01 -18.25
CA ILE A 142 1.37 -5.32 -17.02
C ILE A 142 1.85 -6.10 -15.79
N ILE A 143 2.16 -5.36 -14.73
CA ILE A 143 2.33 -5.87 -13.38
C ILE A 143 1.10 -5.51 -12.55
N LEU A 144 0.66 -6.47 -11.75
CA LEU A 144 -0.59 -6.46 -10.99
C LEU A 144 -0.36 -6.94 -9.55
N GLY A 145 -1.40 -6.81 -8.74
CA GLY A 145 -1.44 -7.27 -7.36
C GLY A 145 -0.79 -6.30 -6.39
N ASN A 146 -1.24 -6.34 -5.13
CA ASN A 146 -0.81 -5.41 -4.09
C ASN A 146 0.70 -5.42 -3.82
N ASN A 147 1.39 -6.51 -4.17
CA ASN A 147 2.82 -6.70 -3.95
C ASN A 147 3.64 -6.68 -5.25
N ALA A 148 3.06 -6.24 -6.37
CA ALA A 148 3.69 -6.31 -7.69
C ALA A 148 4.15 -7.74 -8.03
N ASP A 149 3.35 -8.73 -7.63
CA ASP A 149 3.65 -10.16 -7.66
C ASP A 149 2.88 -10.91 -8.76
N TRP A 150 2.05 -10.22 -9.53
CA TRP A 150 1.38 -10.78 -10.70
C TRP A 150 1.87 -10.09 -11.96
N TYR A 151 2.05 -10.88 -13.01
CA TYR A 151 2.39 -10.40 -14.34
C TYR A 151 1.39 -10.96 -15.34
N ALA A 152 0.96 -10.13 -16.27
CA ALA A 152 0.17 -10.57 -17.40
C ALA A 152 0.68 -9.93 -18.69
N ALA A 153 0.68 -10.71 -19.76
CA ALA A 153 1.06 -10.24 -21.08
C ALA A 153 0.15 -10.80 -22.16
N SER A 154 -0.08 -9.98 -23.17
CA SER A 154 -0.83 -10.33 -24.36
C SER A 154 0.09 -10.47 -25.57
N TYR A 155 -0.10 -11.55 -26.31
CA TYR A 155 0.68 -11.93 -27.47
C TYR A 155 -0.25 -12.13 -28.65
N GLN A 156 0.17 -11.67 -29.82
CA GLN A 156 -0.54 -11.90 -31.07
C GLN A 156 0.39 -12.62 -32.03
N ARG A 157 -0.11 -13.59 -32.81
CA ARG A 157 0.73 -14.30 -33.77
C ARG A 157 1.30 -13.31 -34.80
N GLY A 158 2.61 -13.37 -35.02
CA GLY A 158 3.26 -12.64 -36.11
C GLY A 158 2.75 -13.19 -37.44
N VAL A 159 2.16 -12.32 -38.25
CA VAL A 159 1.36 -12.67 -39.43
C VAL A 159 2.06 -13.68 -40.36
N ILE A 160 1.34 -14.73 -40.77
CA ILE A 160 1.66 -15.46 -42.03
C ILE A 160 0.51 -15.29 -43.03
N ASP A 161 -0.75 -15.25 -42.60
CA ASP A 161 -1.88 -14.92 -43.47
C ASP A 161 -3.02 -14.21 -42.72
N ARG A 162 -3.31 -12.98 -43.15
CA ARG A 162 -4.49 -12.08 -43.04
C ARG A 162 -5.54 -12.20 -41.91
N ASN A 163 -5.44 -13.02 -40.86
CA ASN A 163 -6.51 -13.13 -39.87
C ASN A 163 -6.14 -13.61 -38.45
N SER A 164 -4.89 -13.51 -38.00
CA SER A 164 -4.58 -13.81 -36.58
C SER A 164 -4.85 -12.60 -35.68
N GLY A 165 -6.11 -12.15 -35.61
CA GLY A 165 -6.58 -11.12 -34.67
C GLY A 165 -6.61 -11.62 -33.22
N ASP A 166 -6.52 -12.93 -33.02
CA ASP A 166 -6.57 -13.54 -31.70
C ASP A 166 -5.38 -13.09 -30.85
N THR A 167 -5.73 -12.53 -29.70
CA THR A 167 -4.78 -12.12 -28.67
C THR A 167 -4.76 -13.17 -27.59
N TYR A 168 -3.60 -13.76 -27.35
CA TYR A 168 -3.35 -14.79 -26.35
C TYR A 168 -2.77 -14.15 -25.10
N THR A 169 -3.39 -14.40 -23.96
CA THR A 169 -2.91 -13.90 -22.68
C THR A 169 -2.20 -15.00 -21.90
N VAL A 170 -1.08 -14.65 -21.28
CA VAL A 170 -0.40 -15.45 -20.26
C VAL A 170 -0.36 -14.69 -18.95
N ILE A 171 -0.56 -15.40 -17.83
CA ILE A 171 -0.51 -14.85 -16.48
C ILE A 171 0.53 -15.65 -15.68
N LEU A 172 1.39 -14.93 -14.98
CA LEU A 172 2.41 -15.46 -14.09
C LEU A 172 2.24 -14.85 -12.69
N LYS A 173 2.66 -15.60 -11.67
CA LYS A 173 2.73 -15.14 -10.28
C LYS A 173 4.14 -15.33 -9.75
N LYS A 174 4.64 -14.38 -8.99
CA LYS A 174 5.90 -14.48 -8.24
C LYS A 174 5.62 -15.24 -6.94
N GLU A 175 6.21 -16.43 -6.82
CA GLU A 175 6.08 -17.32 -5.66
C GLU A 175 7.48 -17.67 -5.16
N ASN A 176 7.77 -17.46 -3.88
CA ASN A 176 9.09 -17.71 -3.29
C ASN A 176 10.24 -17.07 -4.10
N ASN A 177 10.01 -15.82 -4.53
CA ASN A 177 10.93 -15.04 -5.35
C ASN A 177 11.22 -15.61 -6.76
N LYS A 178 10.40 -16.54 -7.26
CA LYS A 178 10.49 -17.09 -8.63
C LYS A 178 9.18 -16.90 -9.37
N TRP A 179 9.23 -16.66 -10.67
CA TRP A 179 8.03 -16.56 -11.50
C TRP A 179 7.49 -17.95 -11.84
N ALA A 180 6.19 -18.14 -11.62
CA ALA A 180 5.47 -19.36 -11.93
C ALA A 180 4.33 -19.05 -12.90
N ILE A 181 4.28 -19.79 -14.00
CA ILE A 181 3.23 -19.67 -15.02
C ILE A 181 1.93 -20.25 -14.48
N LYS A 182 0.87 -19.42 -14.44
CA LYS A 182 -0.46 -19.79 -13.95
C LYS A 182 -1.45 -20.13 -15.05
N THR A 183 -1.17 -19.71 -16.30
CA THR A 183 -2.01 -20.06 -17.45
C THR A 183 -1.18 -20.59 -18.61
N LYS A 184 -1.80 -21.44 -19.43
CA LYS A 184 -1.33 -21.62 -20.82
C LYS A 184 -1.72 -20.38 -21.64
N PRO A 185 -1.00 -20.03 -22.72
CA PRO A 185 -1.40 -18.97 -23.61
C PRO A 185 -2.81 -19.25 -24.14
N GLN A 186 -3.77 -18.38 -23.84
CA GLN A 186 -5.18 -18.58 -24.20
C GLN A 186 -5.92 -17.26 -24.33
N ILE A 187 -6.99 -17.25 -25.12
CA ILE A 187 -7.72 -16.03 -25.49
C ILE A 187 -8.61 -15.54 -24.34
N ILE A 188 -9.22 -16.46 -23.58
CA ILE A 188 -10.16 -16.13 -22.50
C ILE A 188 -9.69 -16.77 -21.19
N ASN A 189 -9.50 -15.93 -20.17
CA ASN A 189 -9.26 -16.37 -18.80
C ASN A 189 -10.50 -16.06 -17.95
N THR A 190 -10.98 -17.06 -17.22
CA THR A 190 -12.17 -17.00 -16.37
C THR A 190 -11.90 -17.72 -15.06
N ILE A 191 -12.70 -17.46 -14.04
CA ILE A 191 -12.66 -18.20 -12.76
C ILE A 191 -12.83 -19.72 -12.94
N TYR A 192 -13.45 -20.17 -14.04
CA TYR A 192 -13.70 -21.59 -14.30
C TYR A 192 -12.49 -22.32 -14.89
N ASN A 193 -11.73 -21.67 -15.77
CA ASN A 193 -10.56 -22.26 -16.44
C ASN A 193 -9.21 -21.83 -15.81
N THR A 194 -9.24 -20.93 -14.81
CA THR A 194 -8.04 -20.43 -14.10
C THR A 194 -8.27 -20.30 -12.59
N LYS A 195 -8.65 -21.40 -11.93
CA LYS A 195 -9.12 -21.42 -10.53
C LYS A 195 -8.16 -20.86 -9.48
N ASP A 196 -6.86 -20.87 -9.75
CA ASP A 196 -5.83 -20.38 -8.81
C ASP A 196 -5.50 -18.89 -8.99
N ILE A 197 -6.21 -18.19 -9.87
CA ILE A 197 -6.02 -16.77 -10.15
C ILE A 197 -7.19 -15.99 -9.54
N PRO A 198 -6.91 -15.02 -8.65
CA PRO A 198 -7.94 -14.16 -8.08
C PRO A 198 -8.74 -13.41 -9.14
N GLU A 199 -10.03 -13.18 -8.88
CA GLU A 199 -10.95 -12.55 -9.83
C GLU A 199 -10.56 -11.10 -10.17
N ASP A 200 -10.03 -10.36 -9.20
CA ASP A 200 -9.49 -9.01 -9.38
C ASP A 200 -8.34 -8.99 -10.40
N ILE A 201 -7.43 -9.96 -10.31
CA ILE A 201 -6.32 -10.11 -11.27
C ILE A 201 -6.85 -10.43 -12.67
N LEU A 202 -7.85 -11.31 -12.79
CA LEU A 202 -8.48 -11.64 -14.07
C LEU A 202 -9.19 -10.43 -14.70
N SER A 203 -9.94 -9.69 -13.90
CA SER A 203 -10.67 -8.49 -14.31
C SER A 203 -9.71 -7.39 -14.78
N GLU A 204 -8.68 -7.08 -13.99
CA GLU A 204 -7.66 -6.10 -14.39
C GLU A 204 -6.91 -6.51 -15.64
N THR A 205 -6.57 -7.80 -15.77
CA THR A 205 -5.91 -8.34 -16.97
C THR A 205 -6.77 -8.13 -18.21
N ALA A 206 -8.05 -8.49 -18.15
CA ALA A 206 -8.99 -8.32 -19.26
C ALA A 206 -9.16 -6.84 -19.64
N SER A 207 -9.28 -5.95 -18.64
CA SER A 207 -9.46 -4.51 -18.84
C SER A 207 -8.23 -3.84 -19.46
N ARG A 208 -7.03 -4.12 -18.94
CA ARG A 208 -5.80 -3.38 -19.27
C ARG A 208 -5.05 -3.96 -20.48
N LEU A 209 -5.15 -5.27 -20.72
CA LEU A 209 -4.55 -5.89 -21.89
C LEU A 209 -5.46 -5.86 -23.13
N SER A 210 -6.72 -5.45 -22.98
CA SER A 210 -7.63 -5.31 -24.12
C SER A 210 -7.04 -4.39 -25.20
N PRO A 211 -7.13 -4.77 -26.48
CA PRO A 211 -6.72 -3.91 -27.59
C PRO A 211 -7.57 -2.62 -27.67
N PHE A 212 -8.78 -2.64 -27.11
CA PHE A 212 -9.69 -1.50 -27.02
C PHE A 212 -9.55 -0.69 -25.73
N SER A 213 -8.62 -1.07 -24.85
CA SER A 213 -8.30 -0.31 -23.66
C SER A 213 -7.67 1.02 -24.07
N ALA A 214 -8.42 2.11 -23.94
CA ALA A 214 -7.90 3.46 -24.06
C ALA A 214 -7.05 3.71 -22.80
N ASN A 215 -5.73 3.77 -22.95
CA ASN A 215 -4.84 4.09 -21.85
C ASN A 215 -5.27 5.41 -21.20
N SER A 216 -5.55 5.38 -19.90
CA SER A 216 -5.38 6.52 -18.99
C SER A 216 -4.33 6.14 -17.97
#